data_AF-A0A1H0SR33-F1
#
_entry.id   AF-A0A1H0SR33-F1
#
_cell.length_a   1.000
_cell.length_b   1.000
_cell.length_c   1.000
_cell.angle_alpha   90.00
_cell.angle_beta   90.00
_cell.angle_gamma   90.00
#
_symmetry.space_group_name_H-M   'P 1'
#
loop_
_entity.id
_entity.type
_entity.pdbx_description
1 polymer ?
#
loop_
_entity_poly.entity_id
_entity_poly.type
_entity_poly.pdbx_seq_one_letter_code
_entity_poly.pdbx_strand_id
1 'polypeptide(L)' 'MSIRPYLAISGTIFGIVAILHLLRLANGWQVVLGTWTVPMWVSWGGALVPAVLCGWAFRLAVRR' A
#
# COMPACT_ATOMS: atom_id res chain seq x y z
N MET A 1 11.93 20.47 -0.30
CA MET A 1 11.67 19.32 -1.22
C MET A 1 10.57 19.72 -2.19
N SER A 2 10.75 19.50 -3.50
CA SER A 2 9.74 19.85 -4.51
C SER A 2 8.59 18.82 -4.55
N ILE A 3 7.43 19.22 -5.06
CA ILE A 3 6.20 18.40 -5.02
C ILE A 3 6.33 17.09 -5.83
N ARG A 4 7.06 17.10 -6.95
CA ARG A 4 7.23 15.92 -7.83
C ARG A 4 7.97 14.76 -7.16
N PRO A 5 9.18 14.92 -6.60
CA PRO A 5 9.85 13.82 -5.90
C PRO A 5 9.08 13.34 -4.68
N TYR A 6 8.37 14.24 -3.97
CA TYR A 6 7.48 13.85 -2.89
C TYR A 6 6.35 12.90 -3.36
N LEU A 7 5.67 13.23 -4.46
CA LEU A 7 4.61 12.38 -5.02
C LEU A 7 5.16 11.05 -5.54
N ALA A 8 6.33 11.05 -6.18
CA ALA A 8 6.96 9.83 -6.67
C ALA A 8 7.35 8.88 -5.52
N ILE A 9 7.98 9.39 -4.47
CA ILE A 9 8.39 8.60 -3.32
C ILE A 9 7.16 8.07 -2.56
N SER A 10 6.20 8.94 -2.24
CA SER A 10 4.98 8.52 -1.53
C SER A 10 4.15 7.51 -2.32
N GLY A 11 3.96 7.73 -3.62
CA GLY A 11 3.28 6.79 -4.51
C GLY A 11 3.97 5.43 -4.56
N THR A 12 5.30 5.42 -4.64
CA THR A 12 6.09 4.18 -4.65
C THR A 12 5.93 3.40 -3.35
N ILE A 13 6.03 4.08 -2.20
CA ILE A 13 5.86 3.44 -0.88
C ILE A 13 4.45 2.83 -0.77
N PHE A 14 3.41 3.58 -1.13
CA PHE A 14 2.05 3.06 -1.12
C PHE A 14 1.87 1.87 -2.09
N GLY A 15 2.49 1.91 -3.26
CA GLY A 15 2.49 0.79 -4.20
C GLY A 15 3.10 -0.48 -3.60
N ILE A 16 4.27 -0.37 -2.95
CA ILE A 16 4.92 -1.50 -2.28
C ILE A 16 4.02 -2.07 -1.19
N VAL A 17 3.44 -1.23 -0.33
CA VAL A 17 2.53 -1.66 0.75
C VAL A 17 1.30 -2.38 0.19
N ALA A 18 0.68 -1.86 -0.86
CA ALA A 18 -0.46 -2.50 -1.51
C ALA A 18 -0.09 -3.90 -2.05
N ILE A 19 1.07 -4.03 -2.70
CA ILE A 19 1.57 -5.31 -3.21
C ILE A 19 1.79 -6.30 -2.05
N LEU A 20 2.40 -5.86 -0.94
CA LEU A 20 2.62 -6.72 0.22
C LEU A 20 1.31 -7.27 0.80
N HIS A 21 0.26 -6.44 0.88
CA HIS A 21 -1.06 -6.89 1.33
C HIS A 21 -1.72 -7.86 0.34
N LEU A 22 -1.57 -7.63 -0.96
CA LEU A 22 -2.08 -8.55 -2.00
C LEU A 22 -1.35 -9.90 -1.96
N LEU A 23 -0.02 -9.91 -1.79
CA LEU A 23 0.77 -11.13 -1.62
C LEU A 23 0.35 -11.88 -0.37
N ARG A 24 0.11 -11.15 0.74
CA ARG A 24 -0.40 -11.75 1.97
C ARG A 24 -1.76 -12.43 1.75
N LEU A 25 -2.67 -11.78 1.03
CA LEU A 25 -3.99 -12.31 0.71
C LEU A 25 -3.90 -13.55 -0.20
N ALA A 26 -3.06 -13.51 -1.23
CA ALA A 26 -2.88 -14.60 -2.19
C ALA A 26 -2.22 -15.84 -1.56
N ASN A 27 -1.19 -15.63 -0.73
CA ASN A 27 -0.43 -16.72 -0.12
C ASN A 27 -0.97 -17.16 1.25
N GLY A 28 -1.99 -16.49 1.78
CA GLY A 28 -2.54 -16.78 3.11
C GLY A 28 -1.58 -16.52 4.26
N TRP A 29 -0.59 -15.63 4.10
CA TRP A 29 0.45 -15.40 5.10
C TRP A 29 -0.12 -14.85 6.41
N GLN A 30 0.16 -15.57 7.51
CA GLN A 30 -0.23 -15.12 8.84
C GLN A 30 0.80 -14.12 9.38
N VAL A 31 0.27 -13.00 9.90
CA VAL A 31 1.08 -11.98 10.58
C VAL A 31 0.68 -12.04 12.04
N VAL A 32 1.62 -12.42 12.90
CA VAL A 32 1.41 -12.57 14.34
C VAL A 32 2.19 -11.47 15.05
N LEU A 33 1.50 -10.69 15.87
CA LEU A 33 2.05 -9.61 16.69
C LEU A 33 1.83 -9.95 18.17
N GLY A 34 2.85 -10.52 18.81
CA GLY A 34 2.74 -11.06 20.16
C GLY A 34 1.74 -12.23 20.20
N THR A 35 0.62 -12.07 20.91
CA THR A 35 -0.46 -13.07 21.00
C THR A 35 -1.59 -12.83 19.99
N TRP A 36 -1.54 -11.74 19.21
CA TRP A 36 -2.60 -11.39 18.26
C TRP A 36 -2.23 -11.81 16.84
N THR A 37 -3.08 -12.61 16.21
CA THR A 37 -2.97 -12.90 14.77
C THR A 37 -3.82 -11.91 14.00
N VAL A 38 -3.19 -11.12 13.13
CA VAL A 38 -3.89 -10.11 12.33
C VAL A 38 -4.90 -10.83 11.42
N PRO A 39 -6.20 -10.52 11.52
CA PRO A 39 -7.21 -11.15 10.67
C PRO A 39 -6.95 -10.88 9.18
N MET A 40 -7.33 -11.82 8.31
CA MET A 40 -7.11 -11.66 6.87
C MET A 40 -7.95 -10.50 6.29
N TRP A 41 -9.14 -10.24 6.86
CA TRP A 41 -10.01 -9.15 6.41
C TRP A 41 -9.32 -7.77 6.45
N VAL A 42 -8.41 -7.55 7.41
CA VAL A 42 -7.67 -6.29 7.56
C VAL A 42 -6.80 -6.00 6.34
N SER A 43 -6.27 -7.03 5.68
CA SER A 43 -5.45 -6.84 4.48
C SER A 43 -6.21 -6.40 3.25
N TRP A 44 -7.54 -6.54 3.21
CA TRP A 44 -8.33 -5.90 2.15
C TRP A 44 -8.27 -4.39 2.26
N GLY A 45 -8.44 -3.85 3.48
CA GLY A 45 -8.26 -2.43 3.74
C GLY A 45 -6.82 -1.98 3.49
N GLY A 46 -5.86 -2.77 3.98
CA GLY A 46 -4.43 -2.56 3.77
C GLY A 46 -3.97 -2.65 2.31
N ALA A 47 -4.68 -3.36 1.43
CA ALA A 47 -4.40 -3.37 0.01
C ALA A 47 -5.09 -2.20 -0.72
N LEU A 48 -6.39 -2.01 -0.46
CA LEU A 48 -7.23 -1.09 -1.23
C LEU A 48 -6.82 0.38 -1.05
N VAL A 49 -6.66 0.82 0.20
CA VAL A 49 -6.37 2.22 0.50
C VAL A 49 -5.03 2.66 -0.11
N PRO A 50 -3.89 1.98 0.13
CA PRO A 50 -2.63 2.38 -0.48
C PRO A 50 -2.60 2.16 -1.99
N ALA A 51 -3.36 1.21 -2.56
CA ALA A 51 -3.48 1.10 -4.02
C ALA A 51 -4.12 2.37 -4.62
N VAL A 52 -5.18 2.89 -4.01
CA VAL A 52 -5.83 4.15 -4.43
C VAL A 52 -4.88 5.34 -4.26
N LEU A 53 -4.19 5.45 -3.11
CA LEU A 53 -3.24 6.54 -2.86
C LEU A 53 -2.04 6.51 -3.82
N CYS A 54 -1.52 5.33 -4.14
CA CYS A 54 -0.50 5.11 -5.14
C CYS A 54 -0.95 5.64 -6.51
N GLY A 55 -2.12 5.19 -6.97
CA GLY A 55 -2.70 5.65 -8.24
C GLY A 55 -2.92 7.16 -8.28
N TRP A 56 -3.39 7.75 -7.18
CA TRP A 56 -3.60 9.19 -7.08
C TRP A 56 -2.29 9.99 -7.11
N ALA A 57 -1.26 9.54 -6.38
CA ALA A 57 0.05 10.17 -6.34
C ALA A 57 0.71 10.19 -7.73
N PHE A 58 0.72 9.06 -8.44
CA PHE A 58 1.28 9.00 -9.80
C PHE A 58 0.45 9.80 -10.81
N ARG A 59 -0.89 9.78 -10.70
CA ARG A 59 -1.75 10.62 -11.54
C ARG A 59 -1.45 12.11 -11.35
N LEU A 60 -1.19 12.56 -10.12
CA LEU A 60 -0.85 13.95 -9.84
C LEU A 60 0.58 14.29 -10.27
N ALA A 61 1.52 13.33 -10.15
CA ALA A 61 2.90 13.51 -10.58
C ALA A 61 3.02 13.67 -12.11
N VAL A 62 2.14 13.02 -12.89
CA VAL A 62 2.13 13.08 -14.37
C VAL A 62 1.39 14.31 -14.91
N ARG A 63 0.39 14.82 -14.18
CA ARG A 63 -0.45 15.96 -14.62
C ARG A 63 0.16 17.34 -14.38
N ARG A 64 1.38 17.44 -13.85
CA ARG A 64 2.10 18.69 -13.57
C ARG A 64 3.44 18.69 -14.25
#